data_AF-A0A6V7JAS4-F1
#
_entry.id   AF-A0A6V7JAS4-F1
#
_cell.length_a   1.000
_cell.length_b   1.000
_cell.length_c   1.000
_cell.angle_alpha   90.00
_cell.angle_beta   90.00
_cell.angle_gamma   90.00
#
_symmetry.space_group_name_H-M   'P 1'
#
loop_
_entity.id
_entity.type
_entity.pdbx_description
1 polymer ?
#
loop_
_entity_poly.entity_id
_entity_poly.type
_entity_poly.pdbx_seq_one_letter_code
_entity_poly.pdbx_strand_id
1 'polypeptide(L)'
;ETSDRLKSHPAVTNLIKQAANVVFEIPDDSIKPNGLRDALLTYICHGASLPCVDFEGNQRSCVKTEHVTGLFTYTEWESRINLKSLNRKKHGLLRAYGLLKSIVSHMMQIVSESRPKVVLFSGHDKTLEYLAIALGIVSDHVVLPHYASRFVIEICRANPKSESHSVHDFYFRVLVNGKDVTQNIPFCKNSNYYSASYGDRNDEGELYRKEYKLCSIESIIRQLHEDYFAPFNSSNFKDACAGH
;
A
#
# COMPACT_ATOMS: atom_id res chain seq x y z
N GLU A 1 -8.51 1.30 20.32
CA GLU A 1 -7.63 2.21 19.52
C GLU A 1 -8.35 3.02 18.45
N THR A 2 -8.90 2.43 17.37
CA THR A 2 -9.54 3.21 16.28
C THR A 2 -10.87 3.83 16.71
N SER A 3 -11.73 3.07 17.41
CA SER A 3 -12.97 3.58 18.00
C SER A 3 -12.73 4.75 18.97
N ASP A 4 -11.66 4.67 19.78
CA ASP A 4 -11.33 5.71 20.76
C ASP A 4 -10.84 7.01 20.10
N ARG A 5 -10.13 6.90 18.97
CA ARG A 5 -9.69 8.06 18.18
C ARG A 5 -10.83 8.75 17.44
N LEU A 6 -11.83 8.01 16.97
CA LEU A 6 -13.02 8.62 16.37
C LEU A 6 -13.80 9.41 17.43
N LYS A 7 -13.96 8.84 18.63
CA LYS A 7 -14.60 9.51 19.77
C LYS A 7 -13.91 10.80 20.18
N SER A 8 -12.59 10.91 20.01
CA SER A 8 -11.85 12.16 20.28
C SER A 8 -12.07 13.25 19.22
N HIS A 9 -12.81 12.97 18.13
CA HIS A 9 -13.17 13.91 17.08
C HIS A 9 -14.70 14.00 16.96
N PRO A 10 -15.39 14.70 17.88
CA PRO A 10 -16.85 14.73 17.92
C PRO A 10 -17.47 15.37 16.68
N ALA A 11 -16.83 16.40 16.12
CA ALA A 11 -17.29 17.03 14.88
C ALA A 11 -17.27 16.05 13.69
N VAL A 12 -16.19 15.26 13.56
CA VAL A 12 -16.08 14.22 12.53
C VAL A 12 -17.09 13.11 12.76
N THR A 13 -17.29 12.70 14.02
CA THR A 13 -18.29 11.68 14.38
C THR A 13 -19.69 12.11 13.95
N ASN A 14 -20.08 13.35 14.24
CA ASN A 14 -21.39 13.88 13.85
C ASN A 14 -21.55 13.92 12.33
N LEU A 15 -20.52 14.35 11.62
CA LEU A 15 -20.48 14.39 10.16
C LEU A 15 -20.61 12.99 9.55
N ILE A 16 -19.90 11.99 10.09
CA ILE A 16 -19.99 10.59 9.65
C ILE A 16 -21.40 10.05 9.87
N LYS A 17 -22.00 10.31 11.04
CA LYS A 17 -23.37 9.87 11.34
C LYS A 17 -24.39 10.50 10.39
N GLN A 18 -24.29 11.80 10.13
CA GLN A 18 -25.18 12.49 9.20
C GLN A 18 -25.09 11.89 7.79
N ALA A 19 -23.87 11.68 7.28
CA ALA A 19 -23.70 11.08 5.96
C ALA A 19 -24.14 9.61 5.92
N ALA A 20 -23.83 8.83 6.96
CA ALA A 20 -24.19 7.41 7.01
C ALA A 20 -25.71 7.19 7.04
N ASN A 21 -26.48 8.04 7.74
CA ASN A 21 -27.95 7.96 7.76
C ASN A 21 -28.59 8.25 6.40
N VAL A 22 -27.86 8.88 5.47
CA VAL A 22 -28.32 9.13 4.10
C VAL A 22 -27.85 8.03 3.15
N VAL A 23 -26.66 7.48 3.38
CA VAL A 23 -26.02 6.50 2.49
C VAL A 23 -26.49 5.06 2.76
N PHE A 24 -26.73 4.72 4.02
CA PHE A 24 -27.12 3.36 4.44
C PHE A 24 -28.57 3.34 4.89
N GLU A 25 -29.35 2.36 4.40
CA GLU A 25 -30.76 2.18 4.76
C GLU A 25 -30.94 1.82 6.24
N ILE A 26 -30.01 1.03 6.80
CA ILE A 26 -29.95 0.67 8.22
C ILE A 26 -28.55 1.03 8.72
N PRO A 27 -28.33 2.25 9.21
CA PRO A 27 -27.05 2.64 9.77
C PRO A 27 -26.81 1.87 11.07
N ASP A 28 -25.81 0.98 11.06
CA ASP A 28 -25.32 0.33 12.28
C ASP A 28 -24.67 1.38 13.20
N ASP A 29 -24.89 1.28 14.52
CA ASP A 29 -24.20 2.12 15.51
C ASP A 29 -22.66 2.02 15.41
N SER A 30 -22.15 0.98 14.74
CA SER A 30 -20.72 0.72 14.53
C SER A 30 -20.15 1.17 13.17
N ILE A 31 -20.78 2.13 12.45
CA ILE A 31 -20.29 2.62 11.14
C ILE A 31 -18.79 2.87 11.15
N LYS A 32 -18.08 2.11 10.32
CA LYS A 32 -16.63 2.26 10.12
C LYS A 32 -16.39 3.37 9.10
N PRO A 33 -15.56 4.38 9.41
CA PRO A 33 -15.23 5.48 8.48
C PRO A 33 -14.81 4.99 7.09
N ASN A 34 -14.02 3.92 7.00
CA ASN A 34 -13.59 3.35 5.72
C ASN A 34 -14.74 2.78 4.88
N GLY A 35 -15.77 2.20 5.50
CA GLY A 35 -16.93 1.68 4.78
C GLY A 35 -17.80 2.80 4.19
N LEU A 36 -18.02 3.88 4.95
CA LEU A 36 -18.71 5.07 4.44
C LEU A 36 -17.90 5.74 3.32
N ARG A 37 -16.58 5.77 3.45
CA ARG A 37 -15.69 6.32 2.41
C ARG A 37 -15.81 5.54 1.10
N ASP A 38 -15.78 4.21 1.18
CA ASP A 38 -15.93 3.32 0.01
C ASP A 38 -17.27 3.56 -0.70
N ALA A 39 -18.38 3.60 0.06
CA ALA A 39 -19.70 3.90 -0.49
C ALA A 39 -19.75 5.28 -1.19
N LEU A 40 -19.19 6.32 -0.58
CA LEU A 40 -19.17 7.68 -1.15
C LEU A 40 -18.26 7.81 -2.37
N LEU A 41 -17.16 7.04 -2.44
CA LEU A 41 -16.28 7.05 -3.62
C LEU A 41 -17.02 6.58 -4.88
N THR A 42 -18.02 5.72 -4.78
CA THR A 42 -18.84 5.29 -5.92
C THR A 42 -19.50 6.48 -6.61
N TYR A 43 -19.94 7.49 -5.85
CA TYR A 43 -20.54 8.69 -6.42
C TYR A 43 -19.48 9.62 -7.02
N ILE A 44 -18.41 9.86 -6.25
CA ILE A 44 -17.35 10.81 -6.61
C ILE A 44 -16.60 10.37 -7.87
N CYS A 45 -16.20 9.10 -7.94
CA CYS A 45 -15.42 8.57 -9.06
C CYS A 45 -16.21 8.51 -10.37
N HIS A 46 -17.55 8.43 -10.30
CA HIS A 46 -18.41 8.41 -11.48
C HIS A 46 -19.04 9.78 -11.80
N GLY A 47 -18.69 10.83 -11.07
CA GLY A 47 -19.29 12.16 -11.24
C GLY A 47 -20.81 12.18 -10.96
N ALA A 48 -21.30 11.24 -10.16
CA ALA A 48 -22.72 11.16 -9.80
C ALA A 48 -23.05 12.17 -8.69
N SER A 49 -24.32 12.56 -8.61
CA SER A 49 -24.80 13.42 -7.53
C SER A 49 -24.74 12.69 -6.19
N LEU A 50 -24.30 13.39 -5.14
CA LEU A 50 -24.28 12.84 -3.78
C LEU A 50 -25.69 12.49 -3.31
N PRO A 51 -25.87 11.41 -2.52
CA PRO A 51 -27.18 10.91 -2.17
C PRO A 51 -27.93 11.89 -1.24
N CYS A 52 -29.25 11.86 -1.37
CA CYS A 52 -30.20 12.58 -0.52
C CYS A 52 -31.35 11.64 -0.14
N VAL A 53 -31.86 11.79 1.06
CA VAL A 53 -33.09 11.13 1.53
C VAL A 53 -34.08 12.17 2.02
N ASP A 54 -35.35 11.96 1.70
CA ASP A 54 -36.46 12.77 2.20
C ASP A 54 -37.03 12.08 3.44
N PHE A 55 -36.98 12.74 4.60
CA PHE A 55 -37.60 12.26 5.82
C PHE A 55 -39.05 12.75 5.94
N GLU A 56 -39.87 12.06 6.74
CA GLU A 56 -41.25 12.47 7.03
C GLU A 56 -41.28 13.93 7.52
N GLY A 57 -42.12 14.77 6.89
CA GLY A 57 -42.23 16.20 7.22
C GLY A 57 -41.44 17.17 6.33
N ASN A 58 -41.17 16.83 5.07
CA ASN A 58 -40.42 17.66 4.09
C ASN A 58 -38.97 17.97 4.48
N GLN A 59 -38.37 17.20 5.39
CA GLN A 59 -36.99 17.39 5.77
C GLN A 59 -36.07 16.58 4.84
N ARG A 60 -35.52 17.24 3.83
CA ARG A 60 -34.53 16.66 2.92
C ARG A 60 -33.13 16.72 3.53
N SER A 61 -32.49 15.57 3.70
CA SER A 61 -31.10 15.47 4.14
C SER A 61 -30.24 14.97 2.99
N CYS A 62 -29.17 15.70 2.69
CA CYS A 62 -28.25 15.38 1.61
C CYS A 62 -26.83 15.23 2.14
N VAL A 63 -26.08 14.31 1.55
CA VAL A 63 -24.62 14.31 1.73
C VAL A 63 -24.05 15.53 1.00
N LYS A 64 -23.29 16.34 1.74
CA LYS A 64 -22.63 17.53 1.21
C LYS A 64 -21.14 17.26 0.98
N THR A 65 -20.50 18.13 0.21
CA THR A 65 -19.05 18.09 -0.02
C THR A 65 -18.25 18.14 1.28
N GLU A 66 -18.70 18.91 2.28
CA GLU A 66 -18.07 18.96 3.61
C GLU A 66 -18.06 17.60 4.32
N HIS A 67 -19.10 16.77 4.13
CA HIS A 67 -19.14 15.42 4.68
C HIS A 67 -18.09 14.52 4.01
N VAL A 68 -17.95 14.64 2.69
CA VAL A 68 -16.95 13.89 1.93
C VAL A 68 -15.54 14.29 2.35
N THR A 69 -15.23 15.59 2.29
CA THR A 69 -13.87 16.09 2.57
C THR A 69 -13.48 15.85 4.03
N GLY A 70 -14.40 16.04 4.97
CA GLY A 70 -14.17 15.77 6.39
C GLY A 70 -13.89 14.29 6.67
N LEU A 71 -14.68 13.38 6.08
CA LEU A 71 -14.45 11.95 6.20
C LEU A 71 -13.11 11.54 5.59
N PHE A 72 -12.79 12.01 4.39
CA PHE A 72 -11.58 11.61 3.68
C PHE A 72 -10.34 12.09 4.44
N THR A 73 -10.33 13.36 4.86
CA THR A 73 -9.27 13.95 5.68
C THR A 73 -9.07 13.16 6.98
N TYR A 74 -10.15 12.75 7.64
CA TYR A 74 -10.07 11.94 8.85
C TYR A 74 -9.46 10.56 8.58
N THR A 75 -9.93 9.84 7.56
CA THR A 75 -9.40 8.50 7.24
C THR A 75 -7.93 8.55 6.83
N GLU A 76 -7.51 9.62 6.15
CA GLU A 76 -6.11 9.89 5.83
C GLU A 76 -5.26 10.10 7.09
N TRP A 77 -5.74 10.98 7.98
CA TRP A 77 -5.08 11.24 9.25
C TRP A 77 -4.97 9.97 10.11
N GLU A 78 -6.04 9.19 10.19
CA GLU A 78 -6.06 7.92 10.94
C GLU A 78 -5.03 6.94 10.37
N SER A 79 -4.95 6.82 9.04
CA SER A 79 -3.99 5.96 8.36
C SER A 79 -2.55 6.36 8.69
N ARG A 80 -2.23 7.67 8.66
CA ARG A 80 -0.89 8.18 9.03
C ARG A 80 -0.51 7.87 10.48
N ILE A 81 -1.46 7.92 11.40
CA ILE A 81 -1.20 7.56 12.79
C ILE A 81 -0.99 6.05 12.93
N ASN A 82 -1.76 5.25 12.21
CA ASN A 82 -1.61 3.79 12.25
C ASN A 82 -0.23 3.34 11.80
N LEU A 83 0.41 4.03 10.86
CA LEU A 83 1.81 3.76 10.48
C LEU A 83 2.79 3.95 11.62
N LYS A 84 2.52 4.82 12.59
CA LYS A 84 3.40 5.07 13.73
C LYS A 84 3.24 3.99 14.81
N SER A 85 2.12 3.26 14.82
CA SER A 85 1.86 2.21 15.81
C SER A 85 2.71 0.97 15.54
N LEU A 86 3.54 0.59 16.52
CA LEU A 86 4.33 -0.64 16.47
C LEU A 86 3.46 -1.89 16.35
N ASN A 87 2.33 -1.93 17.07
CA ASN A 87 1.39 -3.06 17.02
C ASN A 87 0.77 -3.21 15.62
N ARG A 88 0.44 -2.09 14.98
CA ARG A 88 -0.06 -2.10 13.59
C ARG A 88 1.02 -2.53 12.60
N LYS A 89 2.27 -2.09 12.78
CA LYS A 89 3.40 -2.56 11.96
C LYS A 89 3.58 -4.08 12.09
N LYS A 90 3.62 -4.59 13.31
CA LYS A 90 3.66 -6.03 13.61
C LYS A 90 2.51 -6.77 12.94
N HIS A 91 1.29 -6.28 13.10
CA HIS A 91 0.12 -6.87 12.45
C HIS A 91 0.27 -6.89 10.91
N GLY A 92 0.69 -5.77 10.32
CA GLY A 92 0.90 -5.66 8.87
C GLY A 92 1.97 -6.63 8.34
N LEU A 93 3.07 -6.80 9.07
CA LEU A 93 4.11 -7.79 8.78
C LEU A 93 3.51 -9.21 8.73
N LEU A 94 2.79 -9.63 9.77
CA LEU A 94 2.18 -10.96 9.77
C LEU A 94 1.19 -11.15 8.61
N ARG A 95 0.36 -10.14 8.32
CA ARG A 95 -0.63 -10.20 7.23
C ARG A 95 0.01 -10.24 5.83
N ALA A 96 1.15 -9.60 5.64
CA ALA A 96 1.85 -9.54 4.36
C ALA A 96 2.76 -10.73 4.07
N TYR A 97 3.21 -11.46 5.10
CA TYR A 97 4.25 -12.48 4.98
C TYR A 97 4.00 -13.49 3.85
N GLY A 98 2.80 -14.05 3.77
CA GLY A 98 2.46 -15.04 2.75
C GLY A 98 2.58 -14.50 1.32
N LEU A 99 2.10 -13.28 1.09
CA LEU A 99 2.21 -12.62 -0.22
C LEU A 99 3.66 -12.27 -0.54
N LEU A 100 4.40 -11.69 0.40
CA LEU A 100 5.80 -11.33 0.19
C LEU A 100 6.65 -12.57 -0.11
N LYS A 101 6.43 -13.67 0.63
CA LYS A 101 7.09 -14.96 0.36
C LYS A 101 6.77 -15.47 -1.05
N SER A 102 5.51 -15.36 -1.48
CA SER A 102 5.11 -15.74 -2.84
C SER A 102 5.79 -14.87 -3.90
N ILE A 103 5.84 -13.55 -3.69
CA ILE A 103 6.55 -12.61 -4.57
C ILE A 103 8.02 -13.01 -4.70
N VAL A 104 8.74 -13.18 -3.58
CA VAL A 104 10.16 -13.55 -3.59
C VAL A 104 10.37 -14.91 -4.27
N SER A 105 9.48 -15.87 -4.06
CA SER A 105 9.52 -17.17 -4.76
C SER A 105 9.42 -17.00 -6.29
N HIS A 106 8.53 -16.14 -6.78
CA HIS A 106 8.43 -15.85 -8.22
C HIS A 106 9.63 -15.05 -8.71
N MET A 107 10.19 -14.13 -7.92
CA MET A 107 11.43 -13.43 -8.26
C MET A 107 12.56 -14.44 -8.49
N MET A 108 12.69 -15.45 -7.62
CA MET A 108 13.69 -16.50 -7.79
C MET A 108 13.49 -17.33 -9.06
N GLN A 109 12.25 -17.70 -9.38
CA GLN A 109 11.92 -18.40 -10.65
C GLN A 109 12.29 -17.54 -11.87
N ILE A 110 12.03 -16.24 -11.82
CA ILE A 110 12.38 -15.31 -12.91
C ILE A 110 13.90 -15.24 -13.09
N VAL A 111 14.66 -15.22 -11.99
CA VAL A 111 16.12 -15.19 -12.01
C VAL A 111 16.69 -16.49 -12.57
N SER A 112 16.17 -17.64 -12.14
CA SER A 112 16.71 -18.96 -12.52
C SER A 112 16.24 -19.44 -13.89
N GLU A 113 14.97 -19.27 -14.22
CA GLU A 113 14.32 -19.87 -15.39
C GLU A 113 13.94 -18.83 -16.44
N SER A 114 14.15 -17.53 -16.17
CA SER A 114 13.71 -16.43 -17.03
C SER A 114 12.19 -16.43 -17.29
N ARG A 115 11.40 -17.10 -16.45
CA ARG A 115 9.94 -17.25 -16.51
C ARG A 115 9.35 -17.29 -15.09
N PRO A 116 8.08 -16.90 -14.90
CA PRO A 116 7.20 -16.21 -15.86
C PRO A 116 7.62 -14.75 -16.08
N LYS A 117 7.34 -14.14 -17.24
CA LYS A 117 7.74 -12.73 -17.50
C LYS A 117 6.95 -11.70 -16.71
N VAL A 118 5.71 -12.03 -16.35
CA VAL A 118 4.80 -11.17 -15.60
C VAL A 118 4.02 -12.05 -14.63
N VAL A 119 3.85 -11.56 -13.41
CA VAL A 119 2.96 -12.14 -12.40
C VAL A 119 2.00 -11.05 -11.95
N LEU A 120 0.70 -11.35 -11.99
CA LEU A 120 -0.34 -10.40 -11.61
C LEU A 120 -1.05 -10.89 -10.33
N PHE A 121 -1.02 -10.06 -9.31
CA PHE A 121 -1.81 -10.25 -8.09
C PHE A 121 -2.93 -9.21 -8.06
N SER A 122 -4.18 -9.66 -7.96
CA SER A 122 -5.31 -8.78 -7.66
C SER A 122 -5.57 -8.80 -6.16
N GLY A 123 -5.61 -7.64 -5.53
CA GLY A 123 -5.78 -7.51 -4.08
C GLY A 123 -6.57 -6.26 -3.71
N HIS A 124 -6.71 -6.03 -2.41
CA HIS A 124 -7.42 -4.89 -1.86
C HIS A 124 -6.45 -3.78 -1.44
N ASP A 125 -6.99 -2.62 -1.10
CA ASP A 125 -6.27 -1.51 -0.44
C ASP A 125 -5.38 -1.98 0.72
N LYS A 126 -5.92 -2.84 1.59
CA LYS A 126 -5.19 -3.44 2.71
C LYS A 126 -4.05 -4.35 2.28
N THR A 127 -4.17 -5.03 1.15
CA THR A 127 -3.09 -5.86 0.61
C THR A 127 -1.87 -5.00 0.28
N LEU A 128 -2.10 -3.85 -0.37
CA LEU A 128 -1.03 -2.90 -0.71
C LEU A 128 -0.45 -2.24 0.54
N GLU A 129 -1.31 -1.85 1.50
CA GLU A 129 -0.87 -1.28 2.78
C GLU A 129 0.05 -2.25 3.53
N TYR A 130 -0.35 -3.51 3.70
CA TYR A 130 0.47 -4.50 4.41
C TYR A 130 1.76 -4.83 3.67
N LEU A 131 1.73 -4.95 2.34
CA LEU A 131 2.93 -5.19 1.54
C LEU A 131 3.92 -4.02 1.69
N ALA A 132 3.44 -2.79 1.67
CA ALA A 132 4.26 -1.61 1.89
C ALA A 132 4.88 -1.57 3.29
N ILE A 133 4.09 -1.90 4.32
CA ILE A 133 4.59 -2.06 5.70
C ILE A 133 5.70 -3.11 5.75
N ALA A 134 5.51 -4.25 5.09
CA ALA A 134 6.49 -5.34 5.08
C ALA A 134 7.81 -4.96 4.38
N LEU A 135 7.74 -4.12 3.37
CA LEU A 135 8.92 -3.56 2.71
C LEU A 135 9.49 -2.31 3.43
N GLY A 136 8.87 -1.88 4.53
CA GLY A 136 9.29 -0.71 5.29
C GLY A 136 9.06 0.61 4.56
N ILE A 137 8.19 0.65 3.55
CA ILE A 137 7.90 1.84 2.75
C ILE A 137 6.93 2.73 3.53
N VAL A 138 7.44 3.80 4.12
CA VAL A 138 6.65 4.80 4.84
C VAL A 138 6.50 6.03 3.96
N SER A 139 5.50 6.04 3.08
CA SER A 139 5.17 7.23 2.29
C SER A 139 3.66 7.36 2.11
N ASP A 140 3.16 8.59 2.13
CA ASP A 140 1.73 8.89 2.12
C ASP A 140 1.00 8.27 0.92
N HIS A 141 1.62 8.27 -0.26
CA HIS A 141 1.05 7.73 -1.50
C HIS A 141 0.86 6.21 -1.50
N VAL A 142 1.50 5.51 -0.58
CA VAL A 142 1.49 4.03 -0.52
C VAL A 142 0.49 3.54 0.54
N VAL A 143 0.21 4.38 1.53
CA VAL A 143 -0.55 4.02 2.72
C VAL A 143 -2.06 4.28 2.57
N LEU A 144 -2.42 5.08 1.57
CA LEU A 144 -3.81 5.29 1.20
C LEU A 144 -4.00 5.03 -0.30
N PRO A 145 -3.93 3.76 -0.73
CA PRO A 145 -4.09 3.45 -2.14
C PRO A 145 -5.49 3.88 -2.61
N HIS A 146 -5.51 4.70 -3.66
CA HIS A 146 -6.72 5.02 -4.41
C HIS A 146 -7.16 3.81 -5.24
N TYR A 147 -8.38 3.84 -5.78
CA TYR A 147 -8.80 2.81 -6.73
C TYR A 147 -7.82 2.67 -7.90
N ALA A 148 -7.66 1.43 -8.35
CA ALA A 148 -6.70 1.04 -9.38
C ALA A 148 -5.24 1.39 -9.05
N SER A 149 -4.90 1.59 -7.77
CA SER A 149 -3.50 1.72 -7.36
C SER A 149 -2.71 0.47 -7.72
N ARG A 150 -1.47 0.68 -8.17
CA ARG A 150 -0.59 -0.38 -8.67
C ARG A 150 0.70 -0.39 -7.86
N PHE A 151 1.09 -1.58 -7.43
CA PHE A 151 2.37 -1.84 -6.78
C PHE A 151 3.14 -2.79 -7.69
N VAL A 152 4.20 -2.29 -8.32
CA VAL A 152 4.96 -3.02 -9.34
C VAL A 152 6.36 -3.27 -8.82
N ILE A 153 6.80 -4.52 -8.86
CA ILE A 153 8.19 -4.90 -8.60
C ILE A 153 8.77 -5.36 -9.92
N GLU A 154 9.75 -4.60 -10.41
CA GLU A 154 10.42 -4.90 -11.67
C GLU A 154 11.77 -5.52 -11.38
N ILE A 155 12.10 -6.59 -12.10
CA ILE A 155 13.40 -7.26 -12.02
C ILE A 155 14.23 -6.83 -13.21
N CYS A 156 15.45 -6.40 -12.94
CA CYS A 156 16.42 -5.95 -13.92
C CYS A 156 17.69 -6.79 -13.83
N ARG A 157 18.33 -7.02 -14.98
CA ARG A 157 19.63 -7.67 -15.06
C ARG A 157 20.67 -6.64 -15.48
N ALA A 158 21.75 -6.48 -14.72
CA ALA A 158 22.77 -5.46 -14.98
C ALA A 158 23.50 -5.69 -16.31
N ASN A 159 23.87 -6.93 -16.61
CA ASN A 159 24.50 -7.29 -17.88
C ASN A 159 23.70 -8.39 -18.60
N PRO A 160 22.87 -8.05 -19.59
CA PRO A 160 22.07 -9.04 -20.32
C PRO A 160 22.92 -9.97 -21.19
N LYS A 161 24.16 -9.59 -21.51
CA LYS A 161 25.07 -10.35 -22.39
C LYS A 161 25.95 -11.37 -21.65
N SER A 162 25.95 -11.33 -20.32
CA SER A 162 26.61 -12.35 -19.51
C SER A 162 25.86 -13.68 -19.67
N GLU A 163 26.53 -14.78 -19.94
CA GLU A 163 25.92 -16.12 -19.90
C GLU A 163 25.80 -16.65 -18.46
N SER A 164 26.43 -15.96 -17.49
CA SER A 164 26.31 -16.27 -16.07
C SER A 164 24.92 -15.90 -15.57
N HIS A 165 24.12 -16.90 -15.20
CA HIS A 165 22.86 -16.72 -14.46
C HIS A 165 23.12 -16.55 -12.95
N SER A 166 24.12 -15.74 -12.59
CA SER A 166 24.42 -15.46 -11.19
C SER A 166 23.34 -14.57 -10.60
N VAL A 167 22.87 -14.90 -9.39
CA VAL A 167 21.89 -14.08 -8.64
C VAL A 167 22.41 -12.66 -8.41
N HIS A 168 23.74 -12.49 -8.32
CA HIS A 168 24.39 -11.19 -8.14
C HIS A 168 24.20 -10.23 -9.33
N ASP A 169 23.87 -10.74 -10.53
CA ASP A 169 23.62 -9.92 -11.72
C ASP A 169 22.20 -9.32 -11.74
N PHE A 170 21.35 -9.70 -10.77
CA PHE A 170 19.94 -9.30 -10.73
C PHE A 170 19.62 -8.33 -9.61
N TYR A 171 18.83 -7.34 -10.00
CA TYR A 171 18.37 -6.26 -9.16
C TYR A 171 16.87 -6.10 -9.33
N PHE A 172 16.25 -5.36 -8.43
CA PHE A 172 14.85 -4.99 -8.54
C PHE A 172 14.62 -3.53 -8.17
N ARG A 173 13.51 -2.99 -8.66
CA ARG A 173 12.97 -1.71 -8.22
C ARG A 173 11.49 -1.85 -7.93
N VAL A 174 10.98 -0.95 -7.09
CA VAL A 174 9.59 -0.91 -6.66
C VAL A 174 8.96 0.39 -7.12
N LEU A 175 7.88 0.29 -7.89
CA LEU A 175 7.09 1.41 -8.36
C LEU A 175 5.71 1.38 -7.70
N VAL A 176 5.27 2.51 -7.16
CA VAL A 176 3.89 2.68 -6.67
C VAL A 176 3.23 3.78 -7.47
N ASN A 177 2.16 3.45 -8.19
CA ASN A 177 1.45 4.37 -9.08
C ASN A 177 2.40 5.12 -10.05
N GLY A 178 3.41 4.40 -10.56
CA GLY A 178 4.41 4.94 -11.50
C GLY A 178 5.59 5.68 -10.83
N LYS A 179 5.55 5.92 -9.52
CA LYS A 179 6.65 6.56 -8.77
C LYS A 179 7.61 5.51 -8.21
N ASP A 180 8.90 5.67 -8.50
CA ASP A 180 9.95 4.84 -7.92
C ASP A 180 10.12 5.12 -6.42
N VAL A 181 9.93 4.08 -5.61
CA VAL A 181 10.05 4.12 -4.15
C VAL A 181 11.14 3.20 -3.62
N THR A 182 11.99 2.64 -4.49
CA THR A 182 13.05 1.69 -4.15
C THR A 182 14.00 2.26 -3.10
N GLN A 183 14.34 3.55 -3.23
CA GLN A 183 15.22 4.24 -2.28
C GLN A 183 14.59 4.44 -0.90
N ASN A 184 13.28 4.29 -0.75
CA ASN A 184 12.59 4.40 0.54
C ASN A 184 12.64 3.08 1.33
N ILE A 185 13.02 1.98 0.70
CA ILE A 185 13.08 0.65 1.32
C ILE A 185 14.33 0.56 2.20
N PRO A 186 14.20 0.36 3.53
CA PRO A 186 15.32 0.42 4.46
C PRO A 186 16.45 -0.57 4.16
N PHE A 187 16.12 -1.83 3.88
CA PHE A 187 17.12 -2.86 3.60
C PHE A 187 17.81 -2.68 2.24
N CYS A 188 17.24 -1.85 1.34
CA CYS A 188 17.89 -1.45 0.11
C CYS A 188 18.86 -0.28 0.30
N LYS A 189 18.67 0.57 1.32
CA LYS A 189 19.64 1.64 1.65
C LYS A 189 20.95 1.09 2.19
N ASN A 190 20.86 -0.05 2.87
CA ASN A 190 21.99 -0.70 3.52
C ASN A 190 22.76 -1.62 2.56
N SER A 191 22.25 -1.84 1.34
CA SER A 191 22.96 -2.53 0.27
C SER A 191 23.48 -1.52 -0.75
N ASN A 192 24.65 -1.80 -1.33
CA ASN A 192 25.19 -0.96 -2.40
C ASN A 192 24.20 -0.98 -3.58
N TYR A 193 23.57 0.16 -3.86
CA TYR A 193 22.69 0.30 -5.01
C TYR A 193 23.47 0.07 -6.31
N TYR A 194 22.83 -0.57 -7.28
CA TYR A 194 23.30 -0.53 -8.66
C TYR A 194 22.70 0.69 -9.35
N SER A 195 23.57 1.62 -9.75
CA SER A 195 23.21 2.77 -10.56
C SER A 195 23.12 2.34 -12.03
N ALA A 196 21.90 2.26 -12.55
CA ALA A 196 21.66 2.05 -13.96
C ALA A 196 21.29 3.37 -14.64
N SER A 197 21.99 3.75 -15.70
CA SER A 197 21.62 4.91 -16.51
C SER A 197 20.91 4.44 -17.77
N TYR A 198 19.62 4.79 -17.91
CA TYR A 198 18.85 4.55 -19.12
C TYR A 198 18.45 5.89 -19.76
N GLY A 199 18.23 5.86 -21.07
CA GLY A 199 17.57 6.98 -21.76
C GLY A 199 16.09 6.97 -21.39
N ASP A 200 15.63 8.02 -20.72
CA ASP A 200 14.22 8.29 -20.44
C ASP A 200 13.75 9.44 -21.34
N ARG A 201 12.45 9.56 -21.60
CA ARG A 201 11.88 10.67 -22.38
C ARG A 201 11.17 11.64 -21.46
N ASN A 202 11.38 12.94 -21.64
CA ASN A 202 10.59 13.95 -20.92
C ASN A 202 9.19 14.10 -21.56
N ASP A 203 8.32 14.91 -20.96
CA ASP A 203 6.96 15.17 -21.46
C ASP A 203 6.96 15.82 -22.87
N GLU A 204 8.09 16.43 -23.27
CA GLU A 204 8.32 17.02 -24.59
C GLU A 204 8.95 16.02 -25.59
N GLY A 205 9.23 14.79 -25.16
CA GLY A 205 9.80 13.71 -25.97
C GLY A 205 11.33 13.71 -26.11
N GLU A 206 12.05 14.63 -25.48
CA GLU A 206 13.51 14.67 -25.48
C GLU A 206 14.10 13.54 -24.63
N LEU A 207 15.15 12.91 -25.18
CA LEU A 207 15.88 11.85 -24.51
C LEU A 207 16.86 12.44 -23.48
N TYR A 208 16.66 12.12 -22.21
CA TYR A 208 17.59 12.47 -21.14
C TYR A 208 18.10 11.20 -20.44
N ARG A 209 19.32 11.27 -19.90
CA ARG A 209 19.87 10.18 -19.08
C ARG A 209 19.30 10.28 -17.68
N LYS A 210 18.54 9.26 -17.30
CA LYS A 210 18.03 9.12 -15.94
C LYS A 210 18.78 8.00 -15.23
N GLU A 211 19.28 8.33 -14.06
CA GLU A 211 19.92 7.36 -13.18
C GLU A 211 18.87 6.73 -12.28
N TYR A 212 18.76 5.41 -12.34
CA TYR A 212 17.90 4.61 -11.48
C TYR A 212 18.76 3.84 -10.49
N LYS A 213 18.37 3.87 -9.21
CA LYS A 213 19.03 3.11 -8.15
C LYS A 213 18.26 1.82 -7.92
N LEU A 214 18.87 0.70 -8.27
CA LEU A 214 18.27 -0.62 -8.15
C LEU A 214 18.78 -1.35 -6.91
N CYS A 215 17.90 -2.14 -6.29
CA CYS A 215 18.21 -2.93 -5.09
C CYS A 215 18.60 -4.36 -5.45
N SER A 216 19.62 -4.95 -4.83
CA SER A 216 20.00 -6.33 -5.14
C SER A 216 18.91 -7.32 -4.71
N ILE A 217 18.68 -8.37 -5.50
CA ILE A 217 17.72 -9.43 -5.14
C ILE A 217 18.11 -10.12 -3.83
N GLU A 218 19.40 -10.25 -3.55
CA GLU A 218 19.89 -10.82 -2.28
C GLU A 218 19.40 -10.05 -1.05
N SER A 219 19.20 -8.73 -1.17
CA SER A 219 18.73 -7.90 -0.07
C SER A 219 17.33 -8.29 0.38
N ILE A 220 16.41 -8.57 -0.56
CA ILE A 220 15.04 -8.98 -0.21
C ILE A 220 14.97 -10.43 0.27
N ILE A 221 15.85 -11.30 -0.24
CA ILE A 221 15.97 -12.69 0.24
C ILE A 221 16.43 -12.68 1.70
N ARG A 222 17.53 -11.98 2.00
CA ARG A 222 18.05 -11.84 3.36
C ARG A 222 16.99 -11.26 4.29
N GLN A 223 16.32 -10.19 3.86
CA GLN A 223 15.23 -9.57 4.64
C GLN A 223 14.12 -10.57 4.98
N LEU A 224 13.75 -11.47 4.06
CA LEU A 224 12.68 -12.44 4.28
C LEU A 224 13.10 -13.59 5.21
N HIS A 225 14.36 -14.04 5.12
CA HIS A 225 14.86 -15.22 5.82
C HIS A 225 15.46 -14.91 7.20
N GLU A 226 16.17 -13.79 7.34
CA GLU A 226 16.93 -13.45 8.55
C GLU A 226 16.21 -12.39 9.37
N ASP A 227 15.78 -11.30 8.73
CA ASP A 227 15.36 -10.09 9.44
C ASP A 227 13.84 -9.96 9.62
N TYR A 228 13.03 -10.72 8.88
CA TYR A 228 11.58 -10.51 8.80
C TYR A 228 10.87 -10.62 10.15
N PHE A 229 11.28 -11.61 10.95
CA PHE A 229 10.66 -11.93 12.23
C PHE A 229 11.36 -11.28 13.43
N ALA A 230 12.41 -10.48 13.20
CA ALA A 230 13.14 -9.77 14.26
C ALA A 230 12.21 -8.93 15.18
N PRO A 231 11.19 -8.20 14.68
CA PRO A 231 10.27 -7.44 15.55
C PRO A 231 9.47 -8.30 16.54
N PHE A 232 9.40 -9.62 16.32
CA PHE A 232 8.62 -10.57 17.11
C PHE A 232 9.50 -11.44 18.03
N ASN A 233 10.83 -11.24 18.03
CA ASN A 233 11.79 -12.13 18.69
C ASN A 233 11.53 -13.61 18.35
N SER A 234 11.17 -13.89 17.10
CA SER A 234 10.79 -15.22 16.61
C SER A 234 11.59 -15.53 15.34
N SER A 235 11.71 -16.81 15.00
CA SER A 235 12.43 -17.26 13.79
C SER A 235 11.50 -17.70 12.65
N ASN A 236 10.20 -17.85 12.93
CA ASN A 236 9.24 -18.35 11.95
C ASN A 236 7.85 -17.74 12.17
N PHE A 237 7.02 -17.88 11.14
CA PHE A 237 5.68 -17.32 11.10
C PHE A 237 4.75 -17.88 12.18
N LYS A 238 4.84 -19.19 12.47
CA LYS A 238 3.96 -19.85 13.43
C LYS A 238 4.17 -19.28 14.84
N ASP A 239 5.42 -19.17 15.26
CA ASP A 239 5.78 -18.63 16.58
C ASP A 239 5.46 -17.14 16.67
N ALA A 240 5.74 -16.38 15.62
CA ALA A 240 5.42 -14.95 15.55
C ALA A 240 3.90 -14.67 15.66
N CYS A 241 3.07 -15.60 15.16
CA CYS A 241 1.61 -15.53 15.32
C CYS A 241 1.10 -16.03 16.66
N ALA A 242 1.81 -16.93 17.34
CA ALA A 242 1.36 -17.48 18.62
C ALA A 242 1.47 -16.46 19.77
N GLY A 243 2.37 -15.48 19.66
CA GLY A 243 2.63 -14.47 20.69
C GLY A 243 1.75 -13.20 20.62
N HIS A 244 0.82 -13.09 19.66
CA HIS A 244 0.10 -11.83 19.37
C HIS A 244 -1.35 -12.01 18.92
#